data_AF-A0A1G8CSX5-F1
#
_entry.id   AF-A0A1G8CSX5-F1
#
_cell.length_a   1.000
_cell.length_b   1.000
_cell.length_c   1.000
_cell.angle_alpha   90.00
_cell.angle_beta   90.00
_cell.angle_gamma   90.00
#
_symmetry.space_group_name_H-M   'P 1'
#
loop_
_entity.id
_entity.type
_entity.pdbx_description
1 polymer ?
#
loop_
_entity_poly.entity_id
_entity_poly.type
_entity_poly.pdbx_seq_one_letter_code
_entity_poly.pdbx_strand_id
1 'polypeptide(L)'
;MDHTAHRPGTQLLRRLLVTIVALAALVVAVPVTSAAAAPGPSLQGAANLRDCVNTGLLGCQPTGQLPARAPVTMICWIDGSTATGKYTSQRWFFVAGGGRTGFVHSSWVIDQWRQSPPCGADRGVSAVRWAAEHVGQTRPSGAEAAGLGVNDGMWSGWCAAFTYGSYLFGSGSTPRIAGNAAPRFYAYQRAGLVTGWTDAANVPVGAMLFWPTVAAPYGHTAIYAGNGYALSTQGLNDPSRPIARVPVGTWGTPAGWVAPDKV
;
A
#
# COMPACT_ATOMS: atom_id res chain seq x y z
N MET A 1 40.50 -37.68 30.33
CA MET A 1 39.94 -36.75 31.32
C MET A 1 38.86 -35.96 30.58
N ASP A 2 37.76 -36.58 30.16
CA ASP A 2 36.72 -37.25 30.95
C ASP A 2 35.98 -36.24 31.85
N HIS A 3 34.76 -35.85 31.45
CA HIS A 3 33.55 -35.82 32.28
C HIS A 3 32.33 -35.33 31.49
N THR A 4 31.60 -36.33 31.00
CA THR A 4 30.17 -36.34 30.65
C THR A 4 29.31 -35.99 31.87
N ALA A 5 28.22 -35.23 31.68
CA ALA A 5 27.14 -35.12 32.67
C ALA A 5 25.76 -35.10 32.00
N HIS A 6 25.17 -36.29 31.90
CA HIS A 6 23.74 -36.50 31.73
C HIS A 6 22.99 -36.15 33.01
N ARG A 7 21.78 -35.59 32.89
CA ARG A 7 20.75 -35.67 33.94
C ARG A 7 19.45 -36.22 33.36
N PRO A 8 19.09 -37.49 33.66
CA PRO A 8 17.73 -37.98 33.59
C PRO A 8 17.05 -37.77 34.96
N GLY A 9 15.76 -37.41 34.95
CA GLY A 9 15.01 -37.13 36.18
C GLY A 9 13.52 -37.26 35.96
N THR A 10 13.08 -38.51 35.82
CA THR A 10 11.70 -38.99 36.04
C THR A 10 11.13 -38.50 37.38
N GLN A 11 9.83 -38.24 37.46
CA GLN A 11 8.86 -38.79 38.46
C GLN A 11 7.51 -38.06 38.24
N LEU A 12 6.48 -38.73 37.73
CA LEU A 12 5.52 -39.58 38.44
C LEU A 12 4.57 -38.81 39.38
N LEU A 13 3.27 -39.08 39.17
CA LEU A 13 2.14 -38.93 40.10
C LEU A 13 1.65 -37.51 40.43
N ARG A 14 0.41 -37.20 39.97
CA ARG A 14 -0.78 -37.47 40.80
C ARG A 14 -2.06 -37.24 40.00
N ARG A 15 -2.79 -38.34 39.82
CA ARG A 15 -4.22 -38.35 39.49
C ARG A 15 -4.96 -37.51 40.52
N LEU A 16 -5.66 -36.47 40.09
CA LEU A 16 -6.78 -35.93 40.83
C LEU A 16 -8.05 -36.28 40.05
N LEU A 17 -8.81 -37.22 40.61
CA LEU A 17 -10.23 -37.38 40.29
C LEU A 17 -10.92 -36.06 40.61
N VAL A 18 -11.50 -35.42 39.61
CA VAL A 18 -12.50 -34.37 39.82
C VAL A 18 -13.83 -34.92 39.31
N THR A 19 -14.74 -35.01 40.26
CA THR A 19 -16.11 -35.51 40.19
C THR A 19 -16.89 -34.77 39.10
N ILE A 20 -17.34 -35.49 38.08
CA ILE A 20 -18.24 -34.96 37.06
C ILE A 20 -19.65 -34.95 37.66
N VAL A 21 -20.11 -33.79 38.10
CA VAL A 21 -21.52 -33.56 38.42
C VAL A 21 -22.26 -33.37 37.11
N ALA A 22 -23.00 -34.40 36.69
CA ALA A 22 -23.89 -34.33 35.54
C ALA A 22 -25.13 -33.49 35.88
N LEU A 23 -25.02 -32.16 35.74
CA LEU A 23 -26.19 -31.30 35.64
C LEU A 23 -26.76 -31.49 34.23
N ALA A 24 -27.88 -32.21 34.13
CA ALA A 24 -28.71 -32.22 32.94
C ALA A 24 -29.37 -30.85 32.77
N ALA A 25 -28.61 -29.88 32.28
CA ALA A 25 -29.14 -28.61 31.82
C ALA A 25 -29.96 -28.87 30.56
N LEU A 26 -31.29 -28.70 30.68
CA LEU A 26 -32.20 -28.68 29.56
C LEU A 26 -31.83 -27.47 28.68
N VAL A 27 -30.91 -27.67 27.73
CA VAL A 27 -30.57 -26.68 26.71
C VAL A 27 -31.78 -26.61 25.78
N VAL A 28 -32.71 -25.71 26.09
CA VAL A 28 -33.69 -25.25 25.11
C VAL A 28 -32.88 -24.60 24.01
N ALA A 29 -32.71 -25.31 22.89
CA ALA A 29 -32.07 -24.80 21.70
C ALA A 29 -32.93 -23.66 21.16
N VAL A 30 -32.69 -22.44 21.65
CA VAL A 30 -33.23 -21.25 21.03
C VAL A 30 -32.63 -21.24 19.62
N PRO A 31 -33.44 -21.29 18.54
CA PRO A 31 -32.89 -21.12 17.21
C PRO A 31 -32.23 -19.74 17.20
N VAL A 32 -30.90 -19.73 17.19
CA VAL A 32 -30.15 -18.52 16.90
C VAL A 32 -30.43 -18.25 15.44
N THR A 33 -31.47 -17.47 15.18
CA THR A 33 -31.65 -16.85 13.88
C THR A 33 -30.43 -15.96 13.70
N SER A 34 -29.42 -16.48 13.01
CA SER A 34 -28.29 -15.66 12.57
C SER A 34 -28.92 -14.57 11.72
N ALA A 35 -29.00 -13.36 12.27
CA ALA A 35 -29.42 -12.19 11.53
C ALA A 35 -28.54 -12.17 10.27
N ALA A 36 -29.16 -12.29 9.10
CA ALA A 36 -28.44 -12.25 7.84
C ALA A 36 -27.61 -10.97 7.86
N ALA A 37 -26.29 -11.10 7.78
CA ALA A 37 -25.41 -9.95 7.76
C ALA A 37 -25.86 -9.05 6.60
N ALA A 38 -26.11 -7.77 6.89
CA ALA A 38 -26.45 -6.82 5.85
C ALA A 38 -25.40 -6.90 4.74
N PRO A 39 -25.79 -6.86 3.46
CA PRO A 39 -24.84 -6.91 2.35
C PRO A 39 -23.73 -5.88 2.56
N GLY A 40 -22.48 -6.32 2.50
CA GLY A 40 -21.33 -5.42 2.58
C GLY A 40 -21.21 -4.54 1.32
N PRO A 41 -20.33 -3.53 1.34
CA PRO A 41 -20.12 -2.68 0.18
C PRO A 41 -19.79 -3.47 -1.08
N SER A 42 -20.41 -3.11 -2.20
CA SER A 42 -20.17 -3.75 -3.49
C SER A 42 -20.33 -2.75 -4.63
N LEU A 43 -19.89 -3.14 -5.82
CA LEU A 43 -20.03 -2.28 -7.00
C LEU A 43 -21.39 -2.45 -7.66
N GLN A 44 -22.06 -1.35 -7.98
CA GLN A 44 -23.33 -1.38 -8.71
C GLN A 44 -23.16 -1.85 -10.15
N GLY A 45 -22.10 -1.38 -10.80
CA GLY A 45 -21.71 -1.67 -12.17
C GLY A 45 -20.20 -1.88 -12.25
N ALA A 46 -19.68 -2.20 -13.43
CA ALA A 46 -18.23 -2.31 -13.57
C ALA A 46 -17.58 -0.93 -13.38
N ALA A 47 -16.55 -0.84 -12.54
CA ALA A 47 -15.95 0.43 -12.15
C ALA A 47 -14.43 0.43 -12.36
N ASN A 48 -13.92 1.53 -12.90
CA ASN A 48 -12.50 1.73 -13.09
C ASN A 48 -11.80 1.96 -11.75
N LEU A 49 -10.66 1.30 -11.56
CA LEU A 49 -9.72 1.56 -10.48
C LEU A 49 -8.73 2.63 -10.91
N ARG A 50 -8.34 3.52 -10.00
CA ARG A 50 -7.31 4.55 -10.20
C ARG A 50 -6.37 4.58 -8.99
N ASP A 51 -5.17 5.11 -9.14
CA ASP A 51 -4.24 5.39 -8.05
C ASP A 51 -4.29 6.85 -7.55
N CYS A 52 -5.10 7.70 -8.19
CA CYS A 52 -5.44 9.05 -7.75
C CYS A 52 -6.90 9.40 -8.09
N VAL A 53 -7.33 10.61 -7.70
CA VAL A 53 -8.74 11.05 -7.78
C VAL A 53 -8.95 12.32 -8.59
N ASN A 54 -7.88 13.00 -9.03
CA ASN A 54 -7.98 14.14 -9.93
C ASN A 54 -7.91 13.68 -11.39
N THR A 55 -9.07 13.39 -11.99
CA THR A 55 -9.18 12.83 -13.34
C THR A 55 -8.77 13.80 -14.45
N GLY A 56 -8.54 15.07 -14.14
CA GLY A 56 -7.99 16.05 -15.10
C GLY A 56 -6.48 15.92 -15.31
N LEU A 57 -5.77 15.20 -14.43
CA LEU A 57 -4.33 15.00 -14.54
C LEU A 57 -4.01 13.85 -15.50
N LEU A 58 -2.99 14.04 -16.34
CA LEU A 58 -2.53 13.03 -17.30
C LEU A 58 -2.21 11.69 -16.61
N GLY A 59 -1.54 11.74 -15.46
CA GLY A 59 -1.20 10.58 -14.65
C GLY A 59 -2.39 9.79 -14.11
N CYS A 60 -3.55 10.42 -14.00
CA CYS A 60 -4.68 9.89 -13.27
C CYS A 60 -5.63 9.03 -14.11
N GLN A 61 -5.06 8.11 -14.89
CA GLN A 61 -5.81 7.19 -15.75
C GLN A 61 -6.26 5.93 -15.00
N PRO A 62 -7.27 5.21 -15.50
CA PRO A 62 -7.62 3.89 -15.00
C PRO A 62 -6.41 2.94 -14.99
N THR A 63 -6.18 2.29 -13.86
CA THR A 63 -5.16 1.24 -13.68
C THR A 63 -5.76 -0.16 -13.76
N GLY A 64 -7.08 -0.23 -13.89
CA GLY A 64 -7.82 -1.46 -13.81
C GLY A 64 -9.31 -1.26 -13.80
N GLN A 65 -10.02 -2.38 -13.68
CA GLN A 65 -11.46 -2.41 -13.53
C GLN A 65 -11.84 -3.55 -12.60
N LEU A 66 -12.90 -3.34 -11.83
CA LEU A 66 -13.62 -4.37 -11.10
C LEU A 66 -14.98 -4.60 -11.76
N PRO A 67 -15.45 -5.85 -11.86
CA PRO A 67 -16.73 -6.15 -12.49
C PRO A 67 -17.91 -5.66 -11.64
N ALA A 68 -19.08 -5.57 -12.27
CA ALA A 68 -20.33 -5.28 -11.55
C ALA A 68 -20.56 -6.31 -10.44
N ARG A 69 -21.16 -5.87 -9.33
CA ARG A 69 -21.44 -6.67 -8.12
C ARG A 69 -20.21 -7.23 -7.41
N ALA A 70 -18.99 -6.84 -7.81
CA ALA A 70 -17.79 -7.22 -7.07
C ALA A 70 -17.91 -6.74 -5.62
N PRO A 71 -17.73 -7.62 -4.61
CA PRO A 71 -17.63 -7.20 -3.23
C PRO A 71 -16.33 -6.40 -3.04
N VAL A 72 -16.42 -5.34 -2.25
CA VAL A 72 -15.26 -4.47 -1.96
C VAL A 72 -15.19 -4.13 -0.48
N THR A 73 -13.97 -4.01 0.03
CA THR A 73 -13.70 -3.41 1.33
C THR A 73 -13.35 -1.94 1.12
N MET A 74 -14.10 -1.04 1.75
CA MET A 74 -13.81 0.40 1.75
C MET A 74 -12.72 0.69 2.80
N ILE A 75 -11.52 1.02 2.33
CA ILE A 75 -10.36 1.29 3.20
C ILE A 75 -10.44 2.71 3.74
N CYS A 76 -10.59 3.69 2.84
CA CYS A 76 -10.68 5.09 3.20
C CYS A 76 -11.43 5.90 2.13
N TRP A 77 -11.72 7.16 2.41
CA TRP A 77 -12.31 8.08 1.44
C TRP A 77 -11.52 9.37 1.26
N ILE A 78 -11.69 9.99 0.10
CA ILE A 78 -11.20 11.33 -0.18
C ILE A 78 -12.10 12.03 -1.20
N ASP A 79 -12.10 13.36 -1.19
CA ASP A 79 -12.75 14.15 -2.23
C ASP A 79 -11.75 14.49 -3.35
N GLY A 80 -12.23 14.52 -4.59
CA GLY A 80 -11.43 14.74 -5.79
C GLY A 80 -12.29 15.27 -6.94
N SER A 81 -11.94 14.90 -8.18
CA SER A 81 -12.75 15.29 -9.34
C SER A 81 -14.19 14.79 -9.21
N THR A 82 -15.13 15.65 -9.58
CA THR A 82 -16.55 15.28 -9.67
C THR A 82 -16.73 14.21 -10.74
N ALA A 83 -17.48 13.16 -10.44
CA ALA A 83 -17.96 12.22 -11.45
C ALA A 83 -19.44 11.87 -11.23
N THR A 84 -20.07 11.35 -12.28
CA THR A 84 -21.48 10.94 -12.26
C THR A 84 -21.59 9.45 -12.59
N GLY A 85 -22.19 8.72 -11.66
CA GLY A 85 -22.61 7.32 -11.85
C GLY A 85 -24.10 7.23 -11.53
N LYS A 86 -24.48 6.55 -10.43
CA LYS A 86 -25.86 6.61 -9.91
C LYS A 86 -26.26 8.00 -9.40
N TYR A 87 -25.28 8.76 -8.91
CA TYR A 87 -25.43 10.13 -8.43
C TYR A 87 -24.14 10.91 -8.71
N THR A 88 -24.18 12.23 -8.52
CA THR A 88 -23.01 13.11 -8.68
C THR A 88 -22.41 13.43 -7.32
N SER A 89 -21.09 13.30 -7.19
CA SER A 89 -20.35 13.63 -5.97
C SER A 89 -18.89 13.94 -6.32
N GLN A 90 -18.14 14.45 -5.36
CA GLN A 90 -16.68 14.55 -5.41
C GLN A 90 -16.01 13.39 -4.64
N ARG A 91 -16.79 12.53 -3.98
CA ARG A 91 -16.30 11.49 -3.08
C ARG A 91 -15.77 10.28 -3.84
N TRP A 92 -14.56 9.86 -3.50
CA TRP A 92 -13.90 8.64 -3.95
C TRP A 92 -13.58 7.75 -2.76
N PHE A 93 -13.65 6.43 -2.96
CA PHE A 93 -13.25 5.43 -1.97
C PHE A 93 -12.03 4.69 -2.47
N PHE A 94 -10.99 4.60 -1.64
CA PHE A 94 -9.94 3.61 -1.85
C PHE A 94 -10.48 2.25 -1.40
N VAL A 95 -10.51 1.28 -2.30
CA VAL A 95 -11.12 -0.02 -2.05
C VAL A 95 -10.16 -1.17 -2.33
N ALA A 96 -10.41 -2.31 -1.70
CA ALA A 96 -9.83 -3.60 -2.04
C ALA A 96 -10.92 -4.59 -2.48
N GLY A 97 -10.69 -5.34 -3.55
CA GLY A 97 -11.64 -6.35 -4.04
C GLY A 97 -11.06 -7.14 -5.21
N GLY A 98 -11.37 -8.44 -5.30
CA GLY A 98 -10.90 -9.30 -6.39
C GLY A 98 -9.37 -9.34 -6.55
N GLY A 99 -8.61 -9.24 -5.45
CA GLY A 99 -7.14 -9.18 -5.45
C GLY A 99 -6.55 -7.87 -5.97
N ARG A 100 -7.36 -6.83 -6.14
CA ARG A 100 -6.96 -5.52 -6.66
C ARG A 100 -7.29 -4.41 -5.68
N THR A 101 -6.59 -3.30 -5.80
CA THR A 101 -6.82 -2.09 -5.00
C THR A 101 -6.83 -0.83 -5.87
N GLY A 102 -7.55 0.19 -5.43
CA GLY A 102 -7.55 1.49 -6.09
C GLY A 102 -8.73 2.36 -5.67
N PHE A 103 -8.72 3.62 -6.11
CA PHE A 103 -9.84 4.53 -5.99
C PHE A 103 -10.95 4.16 -6.96
N VAL A 104 -12.17 4.08 -6.42
CA VAL A 104 -13.43 4.00 -7.15
C VAL A 104 -14.30 5.17 -6.75
N HIS A 105 -14.92 5.83 -7.72
CA HIS A 105 -15.81 6.94 -7.42
C HIS A 105 -17.05 6.45 -6.65
N SER A 106 -17.47 7.19 -5.62
CA SER A 106 -18.51 6.75 -4.67
C SER A 106 -19.84 6.40 -5.34
N SER A 107 -20.18 7.06 -6.45
CA SER A 107 -21.42 6.81 -7.20
C SER A 107 -21.52 5.42 -7.84
N TRP A 108 -20.45 4.61 -7.78
CA TRP A 108 -20.43 3.21 -8.22
C TRP A 108 -20.49 2.21 -7.07
N VAL A 109 -20.38 2.65 -5.82
CA VAL A 109 -20.38 1.79 -4.63
C VAL A 109 -21.76 1.82 -3.98
N ILE A 110 -22.38 0.66 -3.81
CA ILE A 110 -23.62 0.49 -3.03
C ILE A 110 -23.31 -0.03 -1.63
N ASP A 111 -24.27 0.11 -0.72
CA ASP A 111 -24.17 -0.33 0.68
C ASP A 111 -22.91 0.22 1.38
N GLN A 112 -22.63 1.50 1.12
CA GLN A 112 -21.42 2.18 1.57
C GLN A 112 -21.28 2.19 3.09
N TRP A 113 -20.07 1.86 3.54
CA TRP A 113 -19.70 1.89 4.95
C TRP A 113 -19.42 3.33 5.41
N ARG A 114 -20.36 3.90 6.17
CA ARG A 114 -20.32 5.31 6.61
C ARG A 114 -19.16 5.64 7.57
N GLN A 115 -18.58 4.64 8.22
CA GLN A 115 -17.46 4.85 9.16
C GLN A 115 -16.10 4.68 8.48
N SER A 116 -16.04 4.67 7.14
CA SER A 116 -14.75 4.63 6.44
C SER A 116 -13.99 5.92 6.80
N PRO A 117 -12.72 5.83 7.22
CA PRO A 117 -11.94 7.01 7.61
C PRO A 117 -11.48 7.81 6.37
N PRO A 118 -11.10 9.08 6.53
CA PRO A 118 -10.45 9.83 5.46
C PRO A 118 -9.06 9.24 5.13
N CYS A 119 -8.66 9.27 3.86
CA CYS A 119 -7.40 8.67 3.40
C CYS A 119 -6.14 9.36 3.94
N GLY A 120 -6.24 10.57 4.49
CA GLY A 120 -5.09 11.27 5.08
C GLY A 120 -4.45 10.53 6.27
N ALA A 121 -5.17 9.60 6.91
CA ALA A 121 -4.62 8.74 7.96
C ALA A 121 -3.82 7.55 7.41
N ASP A 122 -4.06 7.16 6.14
CA ASP A 122 -3.34 6.07 5.48
C ASP A 122 -2.15 6.65 4.69
N ARG A 123 -0.95 6.44 5.22
CA ARG A 123 0.29 6.96 4.64
C ARG A 123 0.57 6.37 3.26
N GLY A 124 0.27 5.09 3.06
CA GLY A 124 0.56 4.39 1.81
C GLY A 124 -0.33 4.90 0.68
N VAL A 125 -1.63 4.98 0.93
CA VAL A 125 -2.60 5.54 -0.02
C VAL A 125 -2.29 7.00 -0.34
N SER A 126 -1.96 7.80 0.68
CA SER A 126 -1.63 9.22 0.50
C SER A 126 -0.35 9.43 -0.32
N ALA A 127 0.69 8.63 -0.08
CA ALA A 127 1.93 8.70 -0.84
C ALA A 127 1.74 8.26 -2.31
N VAL A 128 0.98 7.20 -2.55
CA VAL A 128 0.65 6.74 -3.92
C VAL A 128 -0.14 7.77 -4.68
N ARG A 129 -1.16 8.38 -4.05
CA ARG A 129 -1.95 9.43 -4.68
C ARG A 129 -1.06 10.57 -5.15
N TRP A 130 -0.21 11.10 -4.26
CA TRP A 130 0.70 12.17 -4.63
C TRP A 130 1.62 11.75 -5.78
N ALA A 131 2.23 10.57 -5.70
CA ALA A 131 3.10 10.05 -6.75
C ALA A 131 2.37 9.90 -8.11
N ALA A 132 1.12 9.44 -8.10
CA ALA A 132 0.31 9.24 -9.29
C ALA A 132 -0.09 10.57 -9.96
N GLU A 133 -0.35 11.60 -9.16
CA GLU A 133 -0.65 12.96 -9.65
C GLU A 133 0.56 13.62 -10.37
N HIS A 134 1.77 13.09 -10.16
CA HIS A 134 2.99 13.56 -10.81
C HIS A 134 3.39 12.77 -12.06
N VAL A 135 2.68 11.67 -12.38
CA VAL A 135 2.95 10.92 -13.61
C VAL A 135 2.79 11.82 -14.84
N GLY A 136 3.80 11.79 -15.72
CA GLY A 136 3.90 12.66 -16.89
C GLY A 136 4.76 13.91 -16.66
N GLN A 137 5.05 14.29 -15.42
CA GLN A 137 5.92 15.43 -15.13
C GLN A 137 7.39 15.07 -15.32
N THR A 138 8.16 15.98 -15.93
CA THR A 138 9.61 15.85 -16.10
C THR A 138 10.42 16.69 -15.11
N ARG A 139 9.77 17.65 -14.43
CA ARG A 139 10.40 18.60 -13.50
C ARG A 139 9.57 18.75 -12.23
N PRO A 140 10.20 18.88 -11.06
CA PRO A 140 9.49 19.28 -9.84
C PRO A 140 8.97 20.72 -9.95
N SER A 141 7.91 21.04 -9.20
CA SER A 141 7.51 22.42 -8.94
C SER A 141 8.60 23.16 -8.13
N GLY A 142 8.56 24.50 -8.09
CA GLY A 142 9.54 25.27 -7.30
C GLY A 142 9.49 24.93 -5.80
N ALA A 143 8.31 24.66 -5.26
CA ALA A 143 8.13 24.24 -3.87
C ALA A 143 8.68 22.82 -3.61
N GLU A 144 8.45 21.88 -4.53
CA GLU A 144 9.04 20.54 -4.46
C GLU A 144 10.55 20.58 -4.55
N ALA A 145 11.10 21.33 -5.50
CA ALA A 145 12.55 21.48 -5.68
C ALA A 145 13.20 22.02 -4.40
N ALA A 146 12.62 23.06 -3.80
CA ALA A 146 13.09 23.63 -2.54
C ALA A 146 12.96 22.65 -1.36
N GLY A 147 11.81 21.97 -1.23
CA GLY A 147 11.55 21.03 -0.13
C GLY A 147 12.37 19.73 -0.22
N LEU A 148 12.81 19.34 -1.42
CA LEU A 148 13.58 18.12 -1.66
C LEU A 148 15.06 18.36 -1.93
N GLY A 149 15.49 19.61 -2.09
CA GLY A 149 16.86 19.96 -2.48
C GLY A 149 17.22 19.49 -3.89
N VAL A 150 16.26 19.45 -4.81
CA VAL A 150 16.47 19.08 -6.22
C VAL A 150 16.86 20.32 -7.02
N ASN A 151 18.13 20.47 -7.35
CA ASN A 151 18.69 21.73 -7.88
C ASN A 151 18.84 21.79 -9.40
N ASP A 152 18.82 20.66 -10.10
CA ASP A 152 18.92 20.59 -11.57
C ASP A 152 17.55 20.72 -12.26
N GLY A 153 16.47 20.77 -11.45
CA GLY A 153 15.11 20.97 -11.89
C GLY A 153 14.58 19.85 -12.77
N MET A 154 15.05 18.60 -12.61
CA MET A 154 14.49 17.45 -13.33
C MET A 154 14.12 16.32 -12.36
N TRP A 155 13.11 15.53 -12.70
CA TRP A 155 12.76 14.33 -11.93
C TRP A 155 13.63 13.13 -12.27
N SER A 156 14.06 13.02 -13.53
CA SER A 156 14.90 11.92 -13.99
C SER A 156 16.22 11.89 -13.21
N GLY A 157 16.60 10.72 -12.69
CA GLY A 157 17.75 10.58 -11.78
C GLY A 157 17.42 10.73 -10.29
N TRP A 158 16.34 11.42 -9.95
CA TRP A 158 15.99 11.74 -8.56
C TRP A 158 15.01 10.75 -7.92
N CYS A 159 15.16 9.45 -8.21
CA CYS A 159 14.23 8.42 -7.72
C CYS A 159 14.09 8.43 -6.18
N ALA A 160 15.21 8.59 -5.46
CA ALA A 160 15.21 8.65 -4.00
C ALA A 160 14.55 9.92 -3.43
N ALA A 161 14.65 11.05 -4.13
CA ALA A 161 13.98 12.29 -3.75
C ALA A 161 12.49 12.25 -4.09
N PHE A 162 12.12 11.67 -5.24
CA PHE A 162 10.73 11.45 -5.62
C PHE A 162 9.98 10.56 -4.62
N THR A 163 10.55 9.41 -4.25
CA THR A 163 9.93 8.56 -3.22
C THR A 163 9.88 9.26 -1.86
N TYR A 164 10.88 10.08 -1.52
CA TYR A 164 10.87 10.87 -0.29
C TYR A 164 9.76 11.93 -0.30
N GLY A 165 9.64 12.67 -1.40
CA GLY A 165 8.59 13.66 -1.64
C GLY A 165 7.19 13.06 -1.62
N SER A 166 7.03 11.82 -2.09
CA SER A 166 5.75 11.12 -2.03
C SER A 166 5.22 10.98 -0.61
N TYR A 167 6.07 10.66 0.37
CA TYR A 167 5.65 10.65 1.77
C TYR A 167 5.57 12.06 2.37
N LEU A 168 6.57 12.92 2.10
CA LEU A 168 6.61 14.27 2.69
C LEU A 168 5.38 15.08 2.29
N PHE A 169 5.10 15.17 1.00
CA PHE A 169 4.00 15.98 0.47
C PHE A 169 2.68 15.22 0.39
N GLY A 170 2.72 13.89 0.22
CA GLY A 170 1.51 13.07 0.16
C GLY A 170 0.92 12.79 1.52
N SER A 171 1.72 12.25 2.46
CA SER A 171 1.26 11.82 3.78
C SER A 171 1.68 12.73 4.93
N GLY A 172 2.41 13.81 4.68
CA GLY A 172 2.91 14.71 5.73
C GLY A 172 3.98 14.08 6.63
N SER A 173 4.62 12.99 6.18
CA SER A 173 5.62 12.25 6.96
C SER A 173 6.90 12.09 6.16
N THR A 174 8.05 12.21 6.80
CA THR A 174 9.33 11.97 6.14
C THR A 174 9.81 10.54 6.36
N PRO A 175 10.39 9.90 5.33
CA PRO A 175 11.18 8.69 5.55
C PRO A 175 12.26 8.92 6.60
N ARG A 176 12.41 7.97 7.52
CA ARG A 176 13.40 7.97 8.61
C ARG A 176 14.84 8.03 8.12
N ILE A 177 15.08 7.54 6.89
CA ILE A 177 16.42 7.39 6.33
C ILE A 177 16.50 8.15 5.00
N ALA A 178 17.27 9.23 4.99
CA ALA A 178 17.55 10.02 3.80
C ALA A 178 18.68 9.40 2.93
N GLY A 179 19.00 10.05 1.81
CA GLY A 179 20.06 9.65 0.90
C GLY A 179 19.59 8.83 -0.31
N ASN A 180 20.55 8.34 -1.09
CA ASN A 180 20.32 7.58 -2.33
C ASN A 180 19.66 6.21 -2.05
N ALA A 181 19.08 5.60 -3.08
CA ALA A 181 18.26 4.40 -2.94
C ALA A 181 19.01 3.21 -2.32
N ALA A 182 20.24 2.91 -2.76
CA ALA A 182 21.02 1.79 -2.25
C ALA A 182 21.51 2.01 -0.80
N PRO A 183 22.14 3.15 -0.43
CA PRO A 183 22.44 3.45 0.98
C PRO A 183 21.21 3.39 1.88
N ARG A 184 20.07 3.91 1.42
CA ARG A 184 18.79 3.87 2.12
C ARG A 184 18.30 2.44 2.33
N PHE A 185 18.33 1.60 1.29
CA PHE A 185 17.98 0.17 1.38
C PHE A 185 18.80 -0.54 2.46
N TYR A 186 20.14 -0.43 2.40
CA TYR A 186 21.01 -1.12 3.35
C TYR A 186 20.83 -0.61 4.79
N ALA A 187 20.48 0.66 4.96
CA ALA A 187 20.18 1.21 6.29
C ALA A 187 18.84 0.67 6.84
N TYR A 188 17.78 0.58 6.03
CA TYR A 188 16.54 -0.12 6.44
C TYR A 188 16.77 -1.61 6.70
N GLN A 189 17.62 -2.25 5.91
CA GLN A 189 17.96 -3.67 6.07
C GLN A 189 18.67 -3.91 7.40
N ARG A 190 19.67 -3.10 7.75
CA ARG A 190 20.34 -3.15 9.07
C ARG A 190 19.40 -2.88 10.23
N ALA A 191 18.35 -2.08 10.01
CA ALA A 191 17.31 -1.82 11.01
C ALA A 191 16.25 -2.94 11.10
N GLY A 192 16.33 -4.00 10.28
CA GLY A 192 15.34 -5.08 10.25
C GLY A 192 13.98 -4.66 9.69
N LEU A 193 13.94 -3.59 8.89
CA LEU A 193 12.70 -3.00 8.37
C LEU A 193 12.38 -3.41 6.93
N VAL A 194 13.34 -4.03 6.23
CA VAL A 194 13.13 -4.54 4.87
C VAL A 194 12.46 -5.91 4.93
N THR A 195 11.33 -6.03 4.23
CA THR A 195 10.75 -7.32 3.86
C THR A 195 11.35 -7.75 2.53
N GLY A 196 11.87 -8.98 2.46
CA GLY A 196 12.38 -9.55 1.20
C GLY A 196 11.27 -9.65 0.15
N TRP A 197 11.65 -9.50 -1.12
CA TRP A 197 10.69 -9.66 -2.22
C TRP A 197 10.33 -11.13 -2.42
N THR A 198 9.04 -11.44 -2.51
CA THR A 198 8.52 -12.75 -2.92
C THR A 198 7.67 -12.60 -4.17
N ASP A 199 6.66 -11.76 -4.11
CA ASP A 199 5.74 -11.43 -5.19
C ASP A 199 5.11 -10.04 -4.93
N ALA A 200 4.36 -9.54 -5.91
CA ALA A 200 3.65 -8.27 -5.79
C ALA A 200 2.32 -8.37 -5.03
N ALA A 201 1.80 -9.58 -4.80
CA ALA A 201 0.48 -9.78 -4.21
C ALA A 201 0.46 -9.43 -2.71
N ASN A 202 1.61 -9.58 -2.04
CA ASN A 202 1.76 -9.33 -0.60
C ASN A 202 2.35 -7.96 -0.25
N VAL A 203 2.59 -7.10 -1.25
CA VAL A 203 3.17 -5.78 -1.02
C VAL A 203 2.05 -4.77 -0.73
N PRO A 204 2.06 -4.07 0.41
CA PRO A 204 1.04 -3.06 0.69
C PRO A 204 1.19 -1.86 -0.25
N VAL A 205 0.06 -1.28 -0.65
CA VAL A 205 0.03 -0.05 -1.45
C VAL A 205 0.82 1.05 -0.72
N GLY A 206 1.64 1.74 -1.50
CA GLY A 206 2.54 2.76 -1.01
C GLY A 206 3.79 2.24 -0.33
N ALA A 207 4.10 0.95 -0.38
CA ALA A 207 5.42 0.47 0.05
C ALA A 207 6.55 1.10 -0.79
N MET A 208 7.68 1.39 -0.15
CA MET A 208 8.90 1.82 -0.85
C MET A 208 9.65 0.58 -1.35
N LEU A 209 9.77 0.43 -2.67
CA LEU A 209 10.48 -0.67 -3.33
C LEU A 209 11.95 -0.30 -3.56
N PHE A 210 12.85 -1.29 -3.57
CA PHE A 210 14.29 -1.05 -3.75
C PHE A 210 14.95 -2.02 -4.74
N TRP A 211 15.81 -1.47 -5.59
CA TRP A 211 16.75 -2.19 -6.45
C TRP A 211 18.16 -1.64 -6.20
N PRO A 212 18.84 -2.07 -5.12
CA PRO A 212 20.10 -1.47 -4.68
C PRO A 212 21.27 -1.69 -5.67
N THR A 213 21.16 -2.67 -6.56
CA THR A 213 22.20 -3.01 -7.53
C THR A 213 22.04 -2.29 -8.89
N VAL A 214 20.89 -1.67 -9.14
CA VAL A 214 20.63 -0.92 -10.37
C VAL A 214 21.33 0.43 -10.30
N ALA A 215 22.06 0.82 -11.34
CA ALA A 215 22.82 2.08 -11.39
C ALA A 215 23.73 2.26 -10.14
N ALA A 216 24.49 1.22 -9.80
CA ALA A 216 25.43 1.25 -8.69
C ALA A 216 26.42 2.44 -8.82
N PRO A 217 26.77 3.11 -7.70
CA PRO A 217 26.46 2.77 -6.31
C PRO A 217 25.12 3.35 -5.80
N TYR A 218 24.30 3.96 -6.66
CA TYR A 218 23.15 4.76 -6.22
C TYR A 218 21.88 3.95 -5.96
N GLY A 219 21.65 2.88 -6.71
CA GLY A 219 20.43 2.08 -6.61
C GLY A 219 19.23 2.72 -7.33
N HIS A 220 18.09 2.04 -7.29
CA HIS A 220 16.79 2.58 -7.68
C HIS A 220 15.73 2.36 -6.58
N THR A 221 14.76 3.26 -6.49
CA THR A 221 13.62 3.12 -5.57
C THR A 221 12.36 3.71 -6.18
N ALA A 222 11.20 3.14 -5.81
CA ALA A 222 9.89 3.51 -6.34
C ALA A 222 8.81 3.33 -5.28
N ILE A 223 7.62 3.91 -5.51
CA ILE A 223 6.43 3.69 -4.67
C ILE A 223 5.56 2.60 -5.31
N TYR A 224 5.21 1.54 -4.57
CA TYR A 224 4.30 0.52 -5.07
C TYR A 224 2.87 1.06 -5.16
N ALA A 225 2.26 1.03 -6.35
CA ALA A 225 0.92 1.57 -6.59
C ALA A 225 -0.19 0.51 -6.45
N GLY A 226 0.16 -0.73 -6.10
CA GLY A 226 -0.74 -1.87 -6.18
C GLY A 226 -0.79 -2.48 -7.58
N ASN A 227 -1.48 -3.61 -7.69
CA ASN A 227 -1.77 -4.28 -8.97
C ASN A 227 -0.53 -4.60 -9.84
N GLY A 228 0.65 -4.81 -9.23
CA GLY A 228 1.89 -5.10 -9.96
C GLY A 228 2.58 -3.89 -10.60
N TYR A 229 2.18 -2.66 -10.26
CA TYR A 229 2.78 -1.43 -10.76
C TYR A 229 3.53 -0.64 -9.68
N ALA A 230 4.53 0.12 -10.13
CA ALA A 230 5.27 1.09 -9.33
C ALA A 230 5.23 2.46 -10.01
N LEU A 231 5.32 3.52 -9.20
CA LEU A 231 5.46 4.91 -9.61
C LEU A 231 6.89 5.34 -9.33
N SER A 232 7.62 5.77 -10.37
CA SER A 232 9.01 6.19 -10.22
C SER A 232 9.46 7.17 -11.30
N THR A 233 10.63 7.75 -11.06
CA THR A 233 11.43 8.44 -12.09
C THR A 233 12.20 7.39 -12.89
N GLN A 234 12.57 7.69 -14.14
CA GLN A 234 13.23 6.68 -15.01
C GLN A 234 14.77 6.71 -14.95
N GLY A 235 15.36 7.26 -13.87
CA GLY A 235 16.72 6.96 -13.42
C GLY A 235 17.94 7.29 -14.31
N LEU A 236 17.84 8.16 -15.32
CA LEU A 236 18.93 8.36 -16.30
C LEU A 236 19.40 9.82 -16.52
N ASN A 237 19.11 10.76 -15.60
CA ASN A 237 19.44 12.20 -15.76
C ASN A 237 19.04 12.77 -17.15
N ASP A 238 18.00 12.20 -17.77
CA ASP A 238 17.50 12.58 -19.08
C ASP A 238 16.28 13.49 -18.85
N PRO A 239 16.38 14.80 -19.09
CA PRO A 239 15.31 15.75 -18.76
C PRO A 239 14.01 15.52 -19.55
N SER A 240 14.03 14.67 -20.58
CA SER A 240 12.84 14.29 -21.33
C SER A 240 12.04 13.15 -20.68
N ARG A 241 12.61 12.44 -19.69
CA ARG A 241 11.98 11.27 -19.08
C ARG A 241 11.02 11.67 -17.97
N PRO A 242 9.70 11.44 -18.13
CA PRO A 242 8.75 11.79 -17.10
C PRO A 242 8.72 10.73 -15.98
N ILE A 243 8.16 11.14 -14.84
CA ILE A 243 7.64 10.18 -13.86
C ILE A 243 6.63 9.27 -14.56
N ALA A 244 6.72 7.98 -14.29
CA ALA A 244 5.88 6.99 -14.95
C ALA A 244 5.33 5.97 -13.96
N ARG A 245 4.14 5.46 -14.30
CA ARG A 245 3.64 4.19 -13.80
C ARG A 245 4.20 3.08 -14.67
N VAL A 246 4.96 2.17 -14.07
CA VAL A 246 5.61 1.07 -14.79
C VAL A 246 5.40 -0.26 -14.06
N PRO A 247 5.45 -1.41 -14.75
CA PRO A 247 5.44 -2.71 -14.07
C PRO A 247 6.60 -2.80 -13.06
N VAL A 248 6.38 -3.46 -11.92
CA VAL A 248 7.43 -3.59 -10.89
C VAL A 248 8.70 -4.26 -11.44
N GLY A 249 8.58 -5.15 -12.43
CA GLY A 249 9.74 -5.82 -13.06
C GLY A 249 10.60 -4.93 -13.98
N THR A 250 10.28 -3.64 -14.16
CA THR A 250 10.96 -2.75 -15.13
C THR A 250 12.48 -2.66 -14.90
N TRP A 251 12.92 -2.73 -13.63
CA TRP A 251 14.35 -2.72 -13.27
C TRP A 251 14.84 -4.07 -12.74
N GLY A 252 14.16 -5.16 -13.13
CA GLY A 252 14.36 -6.49 -12.57
C GLY A 252 13.58 -6.72 -11.28
N THR A 253 13.91 -7.80 -10.57
CA THR A 253 13.26 -8.15 -9.29
C THR A 253 13.73 -7.20 -8.18
N PRO A 254 12.82 -6.57 -7.43
CA PRO A 254 13.20 -5.77 -6.25
C PRO A 254 13.96 -6.65 -5.24
N ALA A 255 14.95 -6.07 -4.55
CA ALA A 255 15.61 -6.77 -3.44
C ALA A 255 14.67 -6.90 -2.21
N GLY A 256 13.76 -5.94 -2.05
CA GLY A 256 12.79 -5.92 -0.97
C GLY A 256 12.01 -4.61 -0.94
N TRP A 257 11.23 -4.46 0.11
CA TRP A 257 10.36 -3.29 0.31
C TRP A 257 10.25 -2.92 1.78
N VAL A 258 9.87 -1.67 2.04
CA VAL A 258 9.57 -1.14 3.39
C VAL A 258 8.10 -0.72 3.43
N ALA A 259 7.39 -1.18 4.46
CA ALA A 259 5.98 -0.88 4.67
C ALA A 259 5.76 0.63 4.91
N PRO A 260 4.65 1.24 4.44
CA PRO A 260 4.41 2.69 4.57
C PRO A 260 4.48 3.25 6.00
N ASP A 261 4.13 2.45 7.01
CA ASP A 261 4.19 2.79 8.43
C ASP A 261 5.60 2.74 9.03
N LYS A 262 6.52 2.05 8.33
CA LYS A 262 7.93 1.85 8.73
C LYS A 262 8.91 2.73 7.97
N VAL A 263 8.44 3.40 6.91
CA VAL A 263 9.24 4.36 6.16
C VAL A 263 9.67 5.51 7.05
#